data_AF-A0A7S0H9K9-F1
#
_entry.id   AF-A0A7S0H9K9-F1
#
_cell.length_a   1.000
_cell.length_b   1.000
_cell.length_c   1.000
_cell.angle_alpha   90.00
_cell.angle_beta   90.00
_cell.angle_gamma   90.00
#
_symmetry.space_group_name_H-M   'P 1'
#
loop_
_entity.id
_entity.type
_entity.pdbx_description
1 polymer ?
#
loop_
_entity_poly.entity_id
_entity_poly.type
_entity_poly.pdbx_seq_one_letter_code
_entity_poly.pdbx_strand_id
1 'polypeptide(L)'
;HDMGYCRMWVSPFARTRATAEGILEEAGEWISDVKESPFLVEQDWGLFEGSGMDDAQEHFPDEFKRLQKLRDHQGKFWARMPMGESCFDVCTRVSNLFGAVTRDRSPKWFKGRDAIENIVVVSHGVTIRAFVMMWCHYSPEWFEINENPPNCSIQLVEDAEHRGYIFPGYGHGGVQLEMKDVIMNPDPVSRAILSRRADVYTWTNSDTQAALDFFHVLDKDQNGRVDASEARKVLGPQHGHPILPDLVSDNIFIKFDQFLLLLQEESQRQHPPISYAKILALATRVAADEISKEDAQKEYLTMVRTKHPPPSVMDDA
;
A
#
# COMPACT_ATOMS: atom_id res chain seq x y z
N HIS A 1 29.58 -4.02 8.52
CA HIS A 1 28.66 -3.94 7.38
C HIS A 1 27.31 -3.54 7.93
N ASP A 2 26.79 -2.40 7.48
CA ASP A 2 25.49 -1.86 7.90
C ASP A 2 24.41 -2.62 7.13
N MET A 3 24.11 -3.84 7.59
CA MET A 3 23.11 -4.70 6.96
C MET A 3 21.79 -4.41 7.65
N GLY A 4 20.87 -3.72 6.97
CA GLY A 4 19.62 -3.28 7.56
C GLY A 4 18.79 -4.41 8.15
N TYR A 5 17.83 -4.05 8.99
CA TYR A 5 17.12 -5.02 9.84
C TYR A 5 16.24 -5.94 9.00
N CYS A 6 16.35 -7.25 9.25
CA CYS A 6 15.51 -8.28 8.63
C CYS A 6 14.60 -8.93 9.67
N ARG A 7 13.30 -9.03 9.37
CA ARG A 7 12.32 -9.69 10.26
C ARG A 7 11.74 -10.92 9.59
N MET A 8 11.61 -11.99 10.36
CA MET A 8 10.90 -13.18 9.92
C MET A 8 9.49 -13.25 10.52
N TRP A 9 8.47 -13.40 9.68
CA TRP A 9 7.10 -13.70 10.07
C TRP A 9 6.78 -15.18 9.80
N VAL A 10 6.31 -15.89 10.81
CA VAL A 10 6.17 -17.35 10.77
C VAL A 10 4.75 -17.76 11.14
N SER A 11 4.23 -18.77 10.45
CA SER A 11 3.00 -19.45 10.85
C SER A 11 3.21 -20.27 12.12
N PRO A 12 2.27 -20.29 13.08
CA PRO A 12 2.44 -20.98 14.37
C PRO A 12 2.42 -22.52 14.26
N PHE A 13 2.28 -23.09 13.06
CA PHE A 13 2.29 -24.54 12.87
C PHE A 13 3.70 -25.13 13.03
N ALA A 14 3.79 -26.35 13.57
CA ALA A 14 5.08 -26.99 13.86
C ALA A 14 5.99 -27.12 12.63
N ARG A 15 5.41 -27.44 11.47
CA ARG A 15 6.17 -27.56 10.21
C ARG A 15 6.83 -26.25 9.77
N THR A 16 6.15 -25.12 9.95
CA THR A 16 6.71 -23.80 9.61
C THR A 16 7.70 -23.31 10.65
N ARG A 17 7.50 -23.67 11.93
CA ARG A 17 8.50 -23.45 12.99
C ARG A 17 9.79 -24.21 12.71
N ALA A 18 9.71 -25.47 12.33
CA ALA A 18 10.89 -26.27 11.96
C ALA A 18 11.64 -25.68 10.76
N THR A 19 10.92 -25.19 9.74
CA THR A 19 11.55 -24.45 8.62
C THR A 19 12.23 -23.16 9.11
N ALA A 20 11.57 -22.40 9.98
CA ALA A 20 12.14 -21.18 10.54
C ALA A 20 13.39 -21.46 11.40
N GLU A 21 13.39 -22.53 12.19
CA GLU A 21 14.55 -22.99 12.96
C GLU A 21 15.74 -23.30 12.05
N GLY A 22 15.55 -24.06 10.97
CA GLY A 22 16.61 -24.33 10.01
C GLY A 22 17.15 -23.06 9.32
N ILE A 23 16.29 -22.07 9.03
CA ILE A 23 16.72 -20.76 8.52
C ILE A 23 17.57 -20.02 9.57
N LEU A 24 17.18 -20.05 10.84
CA LEU A 24 17.92 -19.38 11.92
C LEU A 24 19.27 -20.05 12.20
N GLU A 25 19.37 -21.37 12.04
CA GLU A 25 20.63 -22.10 12.20
C GLU A 25 21.69 -21.66 11.17
N GLU A 26 21.28 -21.46 9.92
CA GLU A 26 22.19 -21.14 8.81
C GLU A 26 22.34 -19.63 8.54
N ALA A 27 21.29 -18.85 8.79
CA ALA A 27 21.19 -17.43 8.43
C ALA A 27 20.73 -16.54 9.60
N GLY A 28 20.77 -17.04 10.84
CA GLY A 28 20.30 -16.31 12.02
C GLY A 28 21.03 -14.99 12.28
N GLU A 29 22.31 -14.88 11.88
CA GLU A 29 23.07 -13.62 11.98
C GLU A 29 22.46 -12.47 11.18
N TRP A 30 21.65 -12.78 10.16
CA TRP A 30 20.95 -11.78 9.34
C TRP A 30 19.53 -11.51 9.80
N ILE A 31 18.95 -12.34 10.69
CA ILE A 31 17.56 -12.19 11.16
C ILE A 31 17.55 -11.45 12.50
N SER A 32 16.99 -10.25 12.51
CA SER A 32 16.93 -9.40 13.70
C SER A 32 15.92 -9.90 14.74
N ASP A 33 14.75 -10.35 14.29
CA ASP A 33 13.73 -10.96 15.15
C ASP A 33 12.73 -11.81 14.36
N VAL A 34 11.99 -12.64 15.10
CA VAL A 34 10.96 -13.54 14.59
C VAL A 34 9.63 -13.21 15.25
N LYS A 35 8.57 -13.13 14.46
CA LYS A 35 7.19 -12.95 14.93
C LYS A 35 6.29 -14.04 14.37
N GLU A 36 5.34 -14.48 15.18
CA GLU A 36 4.30 -15.38 14.72
C GLU A 36 3.01 -14.65 14.38
N SER A 37 2.26 -15.19 13.43
CA SER A 37 0.91 -14.72 13.14
C SER A 37 -0.05 -15.85 12.80
N PRO A 38 -1.24 -15.92 13.43
CA PRO A 38 -2.28 -16.85 13.03
C PRO A 38 -2.82 -16.55 11.63
N PHE A 39 -2.55 -15.37 11.06
CA PHE A 39 -2.91 -15.05 9.67
C PHE A 39 -2.04 -15.77 8.63
N LEU A 40 -0.99 -16.48 9.07
CA LEU A 40 -0.12 -17.27 8.22
C LEU A 40 -0.41 -18.78 8.29
N VAL A 41 -1.46 -19.25 8.97
CA VAL A 41 -1.80 -20.69 8.92
C VAL A 41 -2.30 -21.12 7.54
N GLU A 42 -2.11 -22.39 7.20
CA GLU A 42 -2.62 -23.01 5.97
C GLU A 42 -4.14 -22.88 5.90
N GLN A 43 -4.69 -23.00 4.69
CA GLN A 43 -6.13 -23.14 4.49
C GLN A 43 -6.69 -24.23 5.41
N ASP A 44 -7.79 -23.94 6.09
CA ASP A 44 -8.56 -24.95 6.84
C ASP A 44 -9.37 -25.82 5.86
N TRP A 45 -9.13 -27.13 5.85
CA TRP A 45 -9.84 -28.07 4.98
C TRP A 45 -11.15 -28.57 5.61
N GLY A 46 -11.45 -28.18 6.84
CA GLY A 46 -12.67 -28.54 7.56
C GLY A 46 -12.82 -30.05 7.67
N LEU A 47 -13.96 -30.57 7.22
CA LEU A 47 -14.23 -32.01 7.24
C LEU A 47 -13.25 -32.84 6.41
N PHE A 48 -12.48 -32.22 5.50
CA PHE A 48 -11.54 -32.93 4.62
C PHE A 48 -10.09 -32.92 5.16
N GLU A 49 -9.87 -32.45 6.39
CA GLU A 49 -8.56 -32.55 7.03
C GLU A 49 -8.13 -34.02 7.21
N GLY A 50 -6.84 -34.28 6.96
CA GLY A 50 -6.20 -35.60 7.17
C GLY A 50 -6.48 -36.65 6.09
N SER A 51 -7.57 -36.50 5.33
CA SER A 51 -8.02 -37.42 4.29
C SER A 51 -7.71 -36.91 2.86
N GLY A 52 -7.66 -35.58 2.67
CA GLY A 52 -7.45 -35.00 1.34
C GLY A 52 -8.66 -35.21 0.42
N MET A 53 -8.54 -34.82 -0.85
CA MET A 53 -9.67 -34.82 -1.78
C MET A 53 -10.13 -36.24 -2.18
N ASP A 54 -9.20 -37.19 -2.29
CA ASP A 54 -9.50 -38.54 -2.77
C ASP A 54 -10.32 -39.31 -1.74
N ASP A 55 -9.93 -39.26 -0.47
CA ASP A 55 -10.65 -39.92 0.62
C ASP A 55 -11.92 -39.14 1.03
N ALA A 56 -11.99 -37.84 0.77
CA ALA A 56 -13.18 -37.03 1.04
C ALA A 56 -14.40 -37.50 0.24
N GLN A 57 -14.19 -37.99 -0.99
CA GLN A 57 -15.28 -38.54 -1.81
C GLN A 57 -15.89 -39.79 -1.18
N GLU A 58 -15.10 -40.63 -0.52
CA GLU A 58 -15.55 -41.85 0.14
C GLU A 58 -16.21 -41.55 1.49
N HIS A 59 -15.57 -40.74 2.33
CA HIS A 59 -16.00 -40.50 3.70
C HIS A 59 -17.11 -39.45 3.82
N PHE A 60 -17.17 -38.47 2.91
CA PHE A 60 -18.11 -37.34 2.94
C PHE A 60 -18.73 -37.07 1.56
N PRO A 61 -19.45 -38.06 0.98
CA PRO A 61 -19.88 -38.01 -0.43
C PRO A 61 -20.82 -36.85 -0.76
N ASP A 62 -21.71 -36.48 0.17
CA ASP A 62 -22.68 -35.41 -0.05
C ASP A 62 -22.01 -34.02 -0.03
N GLU A 63 -21.11 -33.80 0.93
CA GLU A 63 -20.31 -32.59 1.05
C GLU A 63 -19.33 -32.44 -0.12
N PHE A 64 -18.69 -33.53 -0.52
CA PHE A 64 -17.80 -33.57 -1.68
C PHE A 64 -18.56 -33.20 -2.96
N LYS A 65 -19.73 -33.82 -3.19
CA LYS A 65 -20.59 -33.50 -4.34
C LYS A 65 -21.04 -32.04 -4.33
N ARG A 66 -21.30 -31.47 -3.15
CA ARG A 66 -21.64 -30.04 -3.02
C ARG A 66 -20.44 -29.15 -3.34
N LEU A 67 -19.25 -29.48 -2.85
CA LEU A 67 -18.03 -28.76 -3.18
C LEU A 67 -17.75 -28.79 -4.68
N GLN A 68 -17.87 -29.96 -5.32
CA GLN A 68 -17.70 -30.09 -6.78
C GLN A 68 -18.62 -29.14 -7.55
N LYS A 69 -19.92 -29.13 -7.22
CA LYS A 69 -20.87 -28.19 -7.84
C LYS A 69 -20.47 -26.73 -7.65
N LEU A 70 -19.98 -26.35 -6.47
CA LEU A 70 -19.51 -24.98 -6.22
C LEU A 70 -18.30 -24.65 -7.10
N ARG A 71 -17.35 -25.57 -7.21
CA ARG A 71 -16.15 -25.41 -8.05
C ARG A 71 -16.52 -25.29 -9.53
N ASP A 72 -17.45 -26.11 -10.02
CA ASP A 72 -17.89 -26.07 -11.42
C ASP A 72 -18.61 -24.77 -11.77
N HIS A 73 -19.37 -24.20 -10.83
CA HIS A 73 -20.15 -22.97 -11.08
C HIS A 73 -19.39 -21.68 -10.81
N GLN A 74 -18.49 -21.67 -9.82
CA GLN A 74 -17.87 -20.44 -9.31
C GLN A 74 -16.35 -20.44 -9.44
N GLY A 75 -15.70 -21.59 -9.61
CA GLY A 75 -14.24 -21.73 -9.53
C GLY A 75 -13.76 -22.21 -8.16
N LYS A 76 -12.53 -22.74 -8.11
CA LYS A 76 -11.88 -23.25 -6.89
C LYS A 76 -11.62 -22.15 -5.87
N PHE A 77 -11.35 -20.92 -6.33
CA PHE A 77 -11.03 -19.79 -5.48
C PHE A 77 -12.18 -19.45 -4.51
N TRP A 78 -13.42 -19.50 -5.01
CA TRP A 78 -14.62 -19.15 -4.27
C TRP A 78 -15.25 -20.34 -3.54
N ALA A 79 -14.99 -21.56 -4.00
CA ALA A 79 -15.54 -22.76 -3.40
C ALA A 79 -14.98 -22.99 -1.99
N ARG A 80 -15.87 -22.88 -0.98
CA ARG A 80 -15.54 -23.09 0.42
C ARG A 80 -15.58 -24.56 0.79
N MET A 81 -14.53 -25.03 1.47
CA MET A 81 -14.51 -26.38 2.03
C MET A 81 -15.62 -26.55 3.09
N PRO A 82 -16.26 -27.73 3.19
CA PRO A 82 -17.26 -28.00 4.22
C PRO A 82 -16.66 -27.82 5.62
N MET A 83 -17.22 -26.86 6.37
CA MET A 83 -16.69 -26.42 7.68
C MET A 83 -15.24 -25.89 7.67
N GLY A 84 -14.67 -25.63 6.49
CA GLY A 84 -13.31 -25.10 6.34
C GLY A 84 -13.31 -23.69 5.72
N GLU A 85 -12.22 -23.33 5.06
CA GLU A 85 -11.99 -22.06 4.37
C GLU A 85 -12.11 -22.22 2.84
N SER A 86 -12.50 -21.15 2.14
CA SER A 86 -12.22 -20.97 0.70
C SER A 86 -10.89 -20.27 0.50
N CYS A 87 -10.37 -20.22 -0.73
CA CYS A 87 -9.16 -19.42 -1.00
C CYS A 87 -9.41 -17.92 -0.75
N PHE A 88 -10.63 -17.44 -1.03
CA PHE A 88 -11.06 -16.09 -0.71
C PHE A 88 -11.00 -15.78 0.80
N ASP A 89 -11.40 -16.73 1.65
CA ASP A 89 -11.32 -16.58 3.11
C ASP A 89 -9.84 -16.43 3.56
N VAL A 90 -8.95 -17.24 2.99
CA VAL A 90 -7.50 -17.15 3.26
C VAL A 90 -6.95 -15.78 2.82
N CYS A 91 -7.33 -15.29 1.64
CA CYS A 91 -6.97 -13.95 1.15
C CYS A 91 -7.43 -12.82 2.08
N THR A 92 -8.67 -12.91 2.57
CA THR A 92 -9.24 -11.94 3.51
C THR A 92 -8.46 -11.95 4.83
N ARG A 93 -8.17 -13.14 5.38
CA ARG A 93 -7.44 -13.30 6.63
C ARG A 93 -6.00 -12.80 6.52
N VAL A 94 -5.26 -13.19 5.48
CA VAL A 94 -3.85 -12.82 5.32
C VAL A 94 -3.67 -11.31 5.13
N SER A 95 -4.65 -10.63 4.51
CA SER A 95 -4.62 -9.18 4.32
C SER A 95 -4.64 -8.40 5.65
N ASN A 96 -5.18 -8.97 6.73
CA ASN A 96 -5.12 -8.37 8.06
C ASN A 96 -3.69 -8.32 8.63
N LEU A 97 -2.76 -9.12 8.11
CA LEU A 97 -1.34 -9.05 8.48
C LEU A 97 -0.64 -7.82 7.89
N PHE A 98 -1.14 -7.28 6.76
CA PHE A 98 -0.43 -6.26 6.00
C PHE A 98 -0.22 -4.97 6.78
N GLY A 99 -1.18 -4.59 7.64
CA GLY A 99 -1.01 -3.45 8.52
C GLY A 99 0.12 -3.62 9.53
N ALA A 100 0.47 -4.84 9.95
CA ALA A 100 1.63 -5.10 10.79
C ALA A 100 2.94 -5.06 9.98
N VAL A 101 2.96 -5.71 8.82
CA VAL A 101 4.12 -5.72 7.89
C VAL A 101 4.50 -4.29 7.46
N THR A 102 3.52 -3.47 7.09
CA THR A 102 3.75 -2.07 6.69
C THR A 102 4.24 -1.20 7.85
N ARG A 103 3.73 -1.42 9.08
CA ARG A 103 4.23 -0.71 10.27
C ARG A 103 5.67 -1.09 10.60
N ASP A 104 6.03 -2.34 10.39
CA ASP A 104 7.39 -2.83 10.61
C ASP A 104 8.41 -2.15 9.68
N ARG A 105 8.00 -1.80 8.45
CA ARG A 105 8.81 -1.04 7.48
C ARG A 105 8.88 0.47 7.75
N SER A 106 8.10 1.00 8.69
CA SER A 106 7.99 2.44 8.91
C SER A 106 8.90 2.91 10.07
N PRO A 107 9.93 3.75 9.81
CA PRO A 107 10.83 4.24 10.86
C PRO A 107 10.12 5.10 11.91
N LYS A 108 8.98 5.71 11.55
CA LYS A 108 8.27 6.69 12.38
C LYS A 108 7.67 6.11 13.67
N TRP A 109 7.41 4.80 13.73
CA TRP A 109 6.64 4.21 14.83
C TRP A 109 7.50 3.58 15.92
N PHE A 110 8.79 3.37 15.65
CA PHE A 110 9.73 2.84 16.64
C PHE A 110 10.70 3.94 17.08
N LYS A 111 10.48 4.45 18.31
CA LYS A 111 11.34 5.41 19.00
C LYS A 111 12.78 4.87 19.12
N GLY A 112 13.62 5.09 18.11
CA GLY A 112 15.05 4.77 18.12
C GLY A 112 15.43 3.36 17.63
N ARG A 113 14.63 2.71 16.77
CA ARG A 113 15.08 1.53 16.00
C ARG A 113 15.02 1.83 14.51
N ASP A 114 15.98 1.35 13.74
CA ASP A 114 15.95 1.50 12.29
C ASP A 114 14.80 0.68 11.69
N ALA A 115 14.34 1.07 10.51
CA ALA A 115 13.24 0.40 9.83
C ALA A 115 13.63 -1.02 9.43
N ILE A 116 12.65 -1.94 9.46
CA ILE A 116 12.84 -3.27 8.85
C ILE A 116 12.90 -3.08 7.34
N GLU A 117 14.07 -3.37 6.75
CA GLU A 117 14.29 -3.28 5.31
C GLU A 117 13.78 -4.54 4.60
N ASN A 118 14.05 -5.70 5.19
CA ASN A 118 13.78 -7.00 4.61
C ASN A 118 12.82 -7.81 5.48
N ILE A 119 11.87 -8.50 4.84
CA ILE A 119 10.89 -9.33 5.53
C ILE A 119 10.88 -10.72 4.90
N VAL A 120 11.12 -11.74 5.72
CA VAL A 120 10.98 -13.16 5.35
C VAL A 120 9.63 -13.65 5.87
N VAL A 121 8.82 -14.29 5.02
CA VAL A 121 7.54 -14.89 5.42
C VAL A 121 7.61 -16.40 5.25
N VAL A 122 7.48 -17.14 6.34
CA VAL A 122 7.47 -18.61 6.37
C VAL A 122 6.04 -19.09 6.63
N SER A 123 5.44 -19.71 5.61
CA SER A 123 4.02 -20.05 5.59
C SER A 123 3.76 -21.29 4.72
N HIS A 124 2.53 -21.48 4.26
CA HIS A 124 2.07 -22.68 3.55
C HIS A 124 1.60 -22.36 2.13
N GLY A 125 1.34 -23.40 1.31
CA GLY A 125 1.17 -23.25 -0.13
C GLY A 125 0.02 -22.31 -0.52
N VAL A 126 -1.17 -22.52 0.03
CA VAL A 126 -2.34 -21.69 -0.28
C VAL A 126 -2.15 -20.28 0.28
N THR A 127 -1.62 -20.18 1.50
CA THR A 127 -1.42 -18.90 2.19
C THR A 127 -0.33 -18.03 1.56
N ILE A 128 0.75 -18.60 1.02
CA ILE A 128 1.77 -17.86 0.27
C ILE A 128 1.17 -17.28 -1.02
N ARG A 129 0.38 -18.07 -1.75
CA ARG A 129 -0.32 -17.57 -2.94
C ARG A 129 -1.31 -16.47 -2.59
N ALA A 130 -2.05 -16.61 -1.50
CA ALA A 130 -2.98 -15.61 -1.01
C ALA A 130 -2.25 -14.32 -0.62
N PHE A 131 -1.09 -14.45 0.05
CA PHE A 131 -0.23 -13.32 0.38
C PHE A 131 0.22 -12.58 -0.88
N VAL A 132 0.81 -13.29 -1.85
CA VAL A 132 1.31 -12.69 -3.11
C VAL A 132 0.17 -12.05 -3.89
N MET A 133 -0.96 -12.74 -4.06
CA MET A 133 -2.12 -12.21 -4.75
C MET A 133 -2.60 -10.91 -4.11
N MET A 134 -2.79 -10.89 -2.80
CA MET A 134 -3.34 -9.73 -2.11
C MET A 134 -2.32 -8.58 -2.01
N TRP A 135 -1.03 -8.89 -1.82
CA TRP A 135 0.03 -7.89 -1.72
C TRP A 135 0.37 -7.25 -3.07
N CYS A 136 0.34 -8.04 -4.15
CA CYS A 136 0.61 -7.60 -5.51
C CYS A 136 -0.67 -7.24 -6.28
N HIS A 137 -1.84 -7.22 -5.63
CA HIS A 137 -3.12 -6.89 -6.26
C HIS A 137 -3.42 -7.71 -7.53
N TYR A 138 -3.13 -9.02 -7.50
CA TYR A 138 -3.49 -9.92 -8.59
C TYR A 138 -4.95 -10.35 -8.49
N SER A 139 -5.51 -10.72 -9.65
CA SER A 139 -6.89 -11.18 -9.80
C SER A 139 -7.12 -12.58 -9.23
N PRO A 140 -8.37 -12.95 -8.88
CA PRO A 140 -8.72 -14.33 -8.56
C PRO A 140 -8.35 -15.32 -9.66
N GLU A 141 -8.39 -14.92 -10.92
CA GLU A 141 -7.99 -15.73 -12.08
C GLU A 141 -6.50 -16.06 -12.05
N TRP A 142 -5.63 -15.14 -11.61
CA TRP A 142 -4.22 -15.44 -11.37
C TRP A 142 -4.05 -16.55 -10.34
N PHE A 143 -4.87 -16.53 -9.28
CA PHE A 143 -4.86 -17.60 -8.29
C PHE A 143 -5.25 -18.92 -8.98
N GLU A 144 -6.38 -18.98 -9.66
CA GLU A 144 -6.88 -20.21 -10.31
C GLU A 144 -5.85 -20.90 -11.23
N ILE A 145 -5.10 -20.14 -12.02
CA ILE A 145 -4.16 -20.69 -13.02
C ILE A 145 -2.77 -21.03 -12.46
N ASN A 146 -2.45 -20.60 -11.23
CA ASN A 146 -1.15 -20.85 -10.61
C ASN A 146 -1.26 -21.97 -9.57
N GLU A 147 -0.30 -22.89 -9.58
CA GLU A 147 -0.25 -24.00 -8.62
C GLU A 147 0.36 -23.58 -7.28
N ASN A 148 0.18 -24.42 -6.26
CA ASN A 148 0.84 -24.22 -4.97
C ASN A 148 2.37 -24.27 -5.12
N PRO A 149 3.10 -23.37 -4.44
CA PRO A 149 4.55 -23.38 -4.48
C PRO A 149 5.10 -24.70 -3.91
N PRO A 150 6.21 -25.23 -4.46
CA PRO A 150 6.88 -26.40 -3.89
C PRO A 150 7.39 -26.16 -2.47
N ASN A 151 7.68 -27.26 -1.76
CA ASN A 151 8.19 -27.19 -0.39
C ASN A 151 9.53 -26.46 -0.34
N CYS A 152 9.67 -25.56 0.63
CA CYS A 152 10.86 -24.72 0.83
C CYS A 152 11.29 -23.91 -0.40
N SER A 153 10.42 -23.71 -1.39
CA SER A 153 10.69 -22.76 -2.48
C SER A 153 10.71 -21.32 -1.95
N ILE A 154 11.48 -20.44 -2.58
CA ILE A 154 11.62 -19.04 -2.20
C ILE A 154 11.17 -18.16 -3.36
N GLN A 155 10.25 -17.25 -3.06
CA GLN A 155 9.75 -16.24 -3.99
C GLN A 155 10.15 -14.85 -3.53
N LEU A 156 10.43 -13.96 -4.48
CA LEU A 156 10.83 -12.58 -4.22
C LEU A 156 9.70 -11.61 -4.57
N VAL A 157 9.43 -10.68 -3.66
CA VAL A 157 8.51 -9.55 -3.88
C VAL A 157 9.28 -8.26 -3.63
N GLU A 158 9.32 -7.38 -4.62
CA GLU A 158 9.99 -6.08 -4.56
C GLU A 158 9.03 -5.01 -5.05
N ASP A 159 8.94 -3.86 -4.36
CA ASP A 159 8.07 -2.74 -4.75
C ASP A 159 6.60 -3.11 -5.05
N ALA A 160 6.07 -4.06 -4.27
CA ALA A 160 4.73 -4.65 -4.46
C ALA A 160 4.55 -5.37 -5.81
N GLU A 161 5.65 -5.79 -6.43
CA GLU A 161 5.69 -6.62 -7.63
C GLU A 161 6.29 -7.98 -7.29
N HIS A 162 5.62 -9.04 -7.76
CA HIS A 162 6.13 -10.40 -7.63
C HIS A 162 7.20 -10.64 -8.70
N ARG A 163 8.43 -10.94 -8.27
CA ARG A 163 9.58 -11.22 -9.14
C ARG A 163 9.71 -12.70 -9.51
N GLY A 164 8.86 -13.56 -8.95
CA GLY A 164 8.87 -15.00 -9.17
C GLY A 164 9.76 -15.76 -8.19
N TYR A 165 10.06 -17.01 -8.54
CA TYR A 165 10.93 -17.87 -7.74
C TYR A 165 12.40 -17.48 -7.87
N ILE A 166 13.10 -17.42 -6.75
CA ILE A 166 14.57 -17.33 -6.70
C ILE A 166 15.22 -18.63 -6.23
N PHE A 167 14.41 -19.54 -5.67
CA PHE A 167 14.79 -20.91 -5.37
C PHE A 167 13.57 -21.82 -5.61
N PRO A 168 13.70 -22.90 -6.42
CA PRO A 168 12.56 -23.71 -6.85
C PRO A 168 12.07 -24.68 -5.76
N GLY A 169 12.85 -24.89 -4.69
CA GLY A 169 12.47 -25.76 -3.58
C GLY A 169 12.59 -27.24 -3.92
N TYR A 170 11.75 -28.04 -3.26
CA TYR A 170 11.79 -29.50 -3.29
C TYR A 170 10.42 -30.07 -3.65
N GLY A 171 10.44 -31.08 -4.52
CA GLY A 171 9.27 -31.85 -4.90
C GLY A 171 8.99 -32.99 -3.92
N HIS A 172 8.15 -33.93 -4.37
CA HIS A 172 7.83 -35.11 -3.57
C HIS A 172 9.08 -35.95 -3.27
N GLY A 173 9.16 -36.52 -2.06
CA GLY A 173 10.33 -37.29 -1.61
C GLY A 173 11.57 -36.45 -1.29
N GLY A 174 11.47 -35.13 -1.26
CA GLY A 174 12.59 -34.24 -0.91
C GLY A 174 13.61 -34.05 -2.04
N VAL A 175 13.24 -34.37 -3.28
CA VAL A 175 14.09 -34.15 -4.45
C VAL A 175 14.09 -32.66 -4.80
N GLN A 176 15.28 -32.07 -4.90
CA GLN A 176 15.42 -30.67 -5.30
C GLN A 176 14.94 -30.47 -6.74
N LEU A 177 14.15 -29.43 -6.96
CA LEU A 177 13.64 -29.05 -8.27
C LEU A 177 14.60 -28.12 -9.00
N GLU A 178 14.47 -28.02 -10.31
CA GLU A 178 15.14 -27.02 -11.13
C GLU A 178 14.20 -25.82 -11.37
N MET A 179 14.76 -24.66 -11.71
CA MET A 179 13.96 -23.45 -12.00
C MET A 179 12.97 -23.64 -13.15
N LYS A 180 13.25 -24.55 -14.08
CA LYS A 180 12.35 -24.91 -15.19
C LYS A 180 11.12 -25.73 -14.74
N ASP A 181 11.17 -26.33 -13.55
CA ASP A 181 10.11 -27.19 -13.02
C ASP A 181 9.08 -26.37 -12.23
N VAL A 182 9.38 -25.09 -11.93
CA VAL A 182 8.45 -24.16 -11.28
C VAL A 182 7.92 -23.16 -12.30
N ILE A 183 6.61 -23.20 -12.51
CA ILE A 183 5.93 -22.32 -13.47
C ILE A 183 5.15 -21.26 -12.69
N MET A 184 5.30 -20.00 -13.11
CA MET A 184 4.52 -18.88 -12.60
C MET A 184 3.87 -18.16 -13.79
N ASN A 185 2.55 -18.26 -13.87
CA ASN A 185 1.77 -17.62 -14.92
C ASN A 185 1.49 -16.15 -14.55
N PRO A 186 1.61 -15.21 -15.49
CA PRO A 186 1.24 -13.82 -15.26
C PRO A 186 -0.27 -13.69 -15.02
N ASP A 187 -0.69 -12.61 -14.37
CA ASP A 187 -2.10 -12.31 -14.16
C ASP A 187 -2.79 -12.12 -15.53
N PRO A 188 -3.82 -12.91 -15.86
CA PRO A 188 -4.52 -12.79 -17.13
C PRO A 188 -5.35 -11.49 -17.22
N VAL A 189 -5.64 -10.85 -16.09
CA VAL A 189 -6.36 -9.57 -16.03
C VAL A 189 -5.35 -8.43 -16.07
N SER A 190 -5.42 -7.62 -17.13
CA SER A 190 -4.52 -6.46 -17.27
C SER A 190 -4.73 -5.47 -16.13
N ARG A 191 -3.66 -5.16 -15.39
CA ARG A 191 -3.65 -4.07 -14.40
C ARG A 191 -4.16 -2.76 -15.01
N ALA A 192 -3.94 -2.48 -16.30
CA ALA A 192 -4.44 -1.26 -16.95
C ALA A 192 -5.97 -1.10 -16.89
N ILE A 193 -6.73 -2.20 -16.82
CA ILE A 193 -8.19 -2.17 -16.68
C ILE A 193 -8.60 -1.81 -15.24
N LEU A 194 -7.90 -2.37 -14.26
CA LEU A 194 -8.20 -2.20 -12.83
C LEU A 194 -7.55 -0.95 -12.20
N SER A 195 -6.45 -0.49 -12.79
CA SER A 195 -5.58 0.57 -12.31
C SER A 195 -5.55 1.73 -13.31
N ARG A 196 -6.71 2.19 -13.80
CA ARG A 196 -6.80 3.57 -14.32
C ARG A 196 -6.38 4.52 -13.19
N ARG A 197 -5.07 4.72 -13.06
CA ARG A 197 -4.51 5.86 -12.33
C ARG A 197 -5.08 7.07 -13.06
N ALA A 198 -5.66 8.00 -12.31
CA ALA A 198 -5.94 9.31 -12.86
C ALA A 198 -4.65 9.82 -13.51
N ASP A 199 -4.75 10.43 -14.69
CA ASP A 199 -3.58 10.93 -15.41
C ASP A 199 -2.71 11.75 -14.46
N VAL A 200 -1.40 11.49 -14.49
CA VAL A 200 -0.45 12.24 -13.67
C VAL A 200 -0.52 13.69 -14.10
N TYR A 201 -0.98 14.56 -13.20
CA TYR A 201 -1.03 16.00 -13.45
C TYR A 201 0.36 16.50 -13.88
N THR A 202 0.45 17.04 -15.09
CA THR A 202 1.69 17.58 -15.63
C THR A 202 1.70 19.09 -15.41
N TRP A 203 2.65 19.57 -14.60
CA TRP A 203 2.83 21.00 -14.37
C TRP A 203 3.26 21.72 -15.66
N THR A 204 2.59 22.82 -15.99
CA THR A 204 2.77 23.58 -17.22
C THR A 204 3.34 24.98 -16.96
N ASN A 205 3.72 25.68 -18.03
CA ASN A 205 4.11 27.09 -17.91
C ASN A 205 2.95 27.99 -17.47
N SER A 206 1.71 27.64 -17.85
CA SER A 206 0.52 28.35 -17.40
C SER A 206 0.33 28.24 -15.89
N ASP A 207 0.71 27.09 -15.32
CA ASP A 207 0.65 26.83 -13.89
C ASP A 207 1.66 27.67 -13.11
N THR A 208 2.87 27.79 -13.64
CA THR A 208 3.91 28.68 -13.09
C THR A 208 3.45 30.13 -13.10
N GLN A 209 2.82 30.59 -14.19
CA GLN A 209 2.33 31.96 -14.29
C GLN A 209 1.18 32.20 -13.30
N ALA A 210 0.22 31.28 -13.20
CA ALA A 210 -0.88 31.38 -12.24
C ALA A 210 -0.39 31.38 -10.78
N ALA A 211 0.63 30.57 -10.47
CA ALA A 211 1.26 30.57 -9.16
C ALA A 211 1.95 31.91 -8.86
N LEU A 212 2.59 32.54 -9.85
CA LEU A 212 3.21 33.86 -9.72
C LEU A 212 2.18 34.97 -9.49
N ASP A 213 1.12 34.98 -10.29
CA ASP A 213 0.04 35.95 -10.17
C ASP A 213 -0.62 35.87 -8.79
N PHE A 214 -0.83 34.64 -8.29
CA PHE A 214 -1.35 34.41 -6.95
C PHE A 214 -0.34 34.75 -5.85
N PHE A 215 0.95 34.45 -6.03
CA PHE A 215 1.99 34.86 -5.10
C PHE A 215 2.03 36.38 -4.92
N HIS A 216 1.86 37.14 -6.00
CA HIS A 216 1.74 38.59 -5.95
C HIS A 216 0.49 39.09 -5.20
N VAL A 217 -0.59 38.30 -5.13
CA VAL A 217 -1.75 38.62 -4.28
C VAL A 217 -1.41 38.44 -2.80
N LEU A 218 -0.52 37.52 -2.46
CA LEU A 218 -0.07 37.25 -1.09
C LEU A 218 1.09 38.15 -0.64
N ASP A 219 1.96 38.56 -1.56
CA ASP A 219 3.10 39.47 -1.36
C ASP A 219 2.62 40.92 -1.24
N LYS A 220 2.00 41.22 -0.10
CA LYS A 220 1.29 42.49 0.16
C LYS A 220 2.18 43.71 0.04
N ASP A 221 3.46 43.60 0.36
CA ASP A 221 4.43 44.71 0.34
C ASP A 221 5.39 44.63 -0.85
N GLN A 222 5.15 43.73 -1.81
CA GLN A 222 5.87 43.60 -3.07
C GLN A 222 7.39 43.43 -2.88
N ASN A 223 7.78 42.73 -1.82
CA ASN A 223 9.17 42.52 -1.43
C ASN A 223 9.70 41.15 -1.89
N GLY A 224 8.90 40.38 -2.63
CA GLY A 224 9.23 39.06 -3.16
C GLY A 224 9.14 37.94 -2.13
N ARG A 225 8.47 38.15 -1.00
CA ARG A 225 8.33 37.15 0.06
C ARG A 225 6.96 37.21 0.74
N VAL A 226 6.44 36.05 1.14
CA VAL A 226 5.15 35.90 1.81
C VAL A 226 5.36 35.33 3.21
N ASP A 227 4.57 35.78 4.19
CA ASP A 227 4.59 35.22 5.53
C ASP A 227 4.18 33.73 5.50
N ALA A 228 4.94 32.89 6.21
CA ALA A 228 4.71 31.46 6.32
C ALA A 228 3.31 31.10 6.82
N SER A 229 2.69 31.92 7.67
CA SER A 229 1.31 31.74 8.13
C SER A 229 0.29 31.94 7.00
N GLU A 230 0.53 32.88 6.08
CA GLU A 230 -0.31 33.09 4.91
C GLU A 230 -0.11 31.98 3.87
N ALA A 231 1.14 31.57 3.63
CA ALA A 231 1.44 30.44 2.75
C ALA A 231 0.84 29.11 3.26
N ARG A 232 0.81 28.88 4.58
CA ARG A 232 0.19 27.67 5.18
C ARG A 232 -1.30 27.55 4.90
N LYS A 233 -2.03 28.66 4.87
CA LYS A 233 -3.47 28.67 4.53
C LYS A 233 -3.71 28.13 3.11
N VAL A 234 -2.69 28.23 2.25
CA VAL A 234 -2.72 27.82 0.85
C VAL A 234 -2.24 26.41 0.63
N LEU A 235 -1.11 26.08 1.24
CA LEU A 235 -0.40 24.84 1.02
C LEU A 235 -0.95 23.66 1.87
N GLY A 236 -1.80 23.93 2.87
CA GLY A 236 -2.37 22.92 3.76
C GLY A 236 -1.40 22.46 4.86
N PRO A 237 -1.80 21.50 5.72
CA PRO A 237 -0.94 20.97 6.77
C PRO A 237 0.22 20.15 6.19
N GLN A 238 1.40 20.77 6.12
CA GLN A 238 2.65 20.22 5.58
C GLN A 238 3.39 19.32 6.60
N HIS A 239 2.76 18.27 7.12
CA HIS A 239 3.43 17.41 8.10
C HIS A 239 4.57 16.59 7.48
N GLY A 240 5.82 16.91 7.85
CA GLY A 240 7.01 16.13 7.50
C GLY A 240 7.62 16.40 6.12
N HIS A 241 7.47 17.61 5.58
CA HIS A 241 8.07 18.03 4.31
C HIS A 241 9.56 18.36 4.48
N PRO A 242 10.48 17.81 3.65
CA PRO A 242 11.94 18.02 3.82
C PRO A 242 12.41 19.45 3.53
N ILE A 243 11.64 20.21 2.73
CA ILE A 243 12.02 21.55 2.24
C ILE A 243 11.65 22.67 3.22
N LEU A 244 10.82 22.38 4.23
CA LEU A 244 10.50 23.32 5.30
C LEU A 244 10.45 22.56 6.63
N PRO A 245 11.46 22.71 7.53
CA PRO A 245 11.26 22.27 8.90
C PRO A 245 10.08 23.05 9.49
N ASP A 246 9.24 22.35 10.25
CA ASP A 246 8.14 22.85 11.06
C ASP A 246 7.97 24.38 10.98
N LEU A 247 7.09 24.85 10.08
CA LEU A 247 6.71 26.27 9.89
C LEU A 247 6.04 26.89 11.14
N VAL A 248 6.39 26.42 12.33
CA VAL A 248 5.68 26.60 13.60
C VAL A 248 5.98 27.96 14.25
N SER A 249 6.86 28.80 13.66
CA SER A 249 7.08 30.16 14.16
C SER A 249 6.52 31.24 13.25
N ASP A 250 5.84 32.20 13.87
CA ASP A 250 5.55 33.51 13.26
C ASP A 250 6.90 34.23 12.98
N ASN A 251 7.00 34.97 11.87
CA ASN A 251 8.20 35.62 11.30
C ASN A 251 9.09 34.80 10.33
N ILE A 252 8.62 33.66 9.80
CA ILE A 252 9.30 33.00 8.67
C ILE A 252 8.68 33.52 7.36
N PHE A 253 9.53 33.85 6.39
CA PHE A 253 9.11 34.31 5.07
C PHE A 253 9.52 33.31 3.99
N ILE A 254 8.66 33.12 3.00
CA ILE A 254 8.86 32.19 1.87
C ILE A 254 8.95 33.00 0.57
N LYS A 255 9.98 32.74 -0.23
CA LYS A 255 10.16 33.36 -1.56
C LYS A 255 9.34 32.62 -2.63
N PHE A 256 9.12 33.26 -3.76
CA PHE A 256 8.36 32.67 -4.87
C PHE A 256 8.91 31.30 -5.32
N ASP A 257 10.22 31.16 -5.48
CA ASP A 257 10.83 29.88 -5.92
C ASP A 257 10.53 28.73 -4.94
N GLN A 258 10.53 29.02 -3.64
CA GLN A 258 10.19 28.04 -2.60
C GLN A 258 8.69 27.71 -2.61
N PHE A 259 7.84 28.72 -2.81
CA PHE A 259 6.40 28.56 -2.92
C PHE A 259 6.01 27.73 -4.15
N LEU A 260 6.63 28.01 -5.30
CA LEU A 260 6.44 27.30 -6.56
C LEU A 260 6.83 25.82 -6.43
N LEU A 261 7.99 25.56 -5.83
CA LEU A 261 8.51 24.20 -5.68
C LEU A 261 7.62 23.33 -4.78
N LEU A 262 7.03 23.92 -3.73
CA LEU A 262 6.06 23.22 -2.86
C LEU A 262 4.77 22.88 -3.60
N LEU A 263 4.25 23.78 -4.44
CA LEU A 263 3.07 23.51 -5.25
C LEU A 263 3.33 22.41 -6.30
N GLN A 264 4.53 22.41 -6.90
CA GLN A 264 4.96 21.38 -7.84
C GLN A 264 5.03 20.00 -7.17
N GLU A 265 5.67 19.89 -6.00
CA GLU A 265 5.72 18.62 -5.26
C GLU A 265 4.32 18.15 -4.80
N GLU A 266 3.46 19.07 -4.34
CA GLU A 266 2.10 18.71 -3.92
C GLU A 266 1.26 18.21 -5.10
N SER A 267 1.43 18.82 -6.28
CA SER A 267 0.74 18.38 -7.51
C SER A 267 1.12 16.97 -7.98
N GLN A 268 2.32 16.50 -7.60
CA GLN A 268 2.79 15.14 -7.84
C GLN A 268 2.22 14.15 -6.81
N ARG A 269 1.86 14.61 -5.61
CA ARG A 269 1.30 13.78 -4.54
C ARG A 269 -0.22 13.65 -4.61
N GLN A 270 -0.94 14.67 -5.08
CA GLN A 270 -2.40 14.71 -5.19
C GLN A 270 -2.85 15.36 -6.51
N HIS A 271 -3.72 14.69 -7.29
CA HIS A 271 -4.19 15.22 -8.58
C HIS A 271 -5.56 15.92 -8.50
N PRO A 272 -5.63 17.16 -9.00
CA PRO A 272 -4.99 18.32 -8.37
C PRO A 272 -5.61 18.56 -6.98
N PRO A 273 -4.85 19.04 -5.98
CA PRO A 273 -5.46 19.39 -4.71
C PRO A 273 -6.53 20.46 -4.96
N ILE A 274 -7.68 20.33 -4.31
CA ILE A 274 -8.83 21.25 -4.45
C ILE A 274 -8.40 22.73 -4.28
N SER A 275 -7.32 22.98 -3.55
CA SER A 275 -6.69 24.31 -3.41
C SER A 275 -6.08 24.82 -4.72
N TYR A 276 -5.32 24.00 -5.45
CA TYR A 276 -4.63 24.39 -6.68
C TYR A 276 -5.60 24.75 -7.81
N ALA A 277 -6.60 23.91 -8.09
CA ALA A 277 -7.59 24.19 -9.13
C ALA A 277 -8.36 25.51 -8.88
N LYS A 278 -8.58 25.85 -7.61
CA LYS A 278 -9.23 27.11 -7.20
C LYS A 278 -8.29 28.31 -7.31
N ILE A 279 -7.03 28.14 -6.93
CA ILE A 279 -5.98 29.17 -7.11
C ILE A 279 -5.81 29.49 -8.59
N LEU A 280 -5.73 28.46 -9.43
CA LEU A 280 -5.65 28.59 -10.88
C LEU A 280 -6.87 29.35 -11.41
N ALA A 281 -8.09 28.97 -11.04
CA ALA A 281 -9.30 29.65 -11.48
C ALA A 281 -9.33 31.15 -11.08
N LEU A 282 -8.90 31.48 -9.86
CA LEU A 282 -8.83 32.87 -9.40
C LEU A 282 -7.73 33.65 -10.11
N ALA A 283 -6.53 33.08 -10.25
CA ALA A 283 -5.41 33.69 -10.94
C ALA A 283 -5.74 33.94 -12.43
N THR A 284 -6.38 32.99 -13.11
CA THR A 284 -6.83 33.17 -14.50
C THR A 284 -7.84 34.31 -14.62
N ARG A 285 -8.80 34.42 -13.70
CA ARG A 285 -9.77 35.53 -13.67
C ARG A 285 -9.12 36.88 -13.39
N VAL A 286 -8.10 36.93 -12.53
CA VAL A 286 -7.30 38.14 -12.28
C VAL A 286 -6.49 38.52 -13.53
N ALA A 287 -5.82 37.55 -14.16
CA ALA A 287 -5.01 37.78 -15.37
C ALA A 287 -5.86 38.23 -16.58
N ALA A 288 -7.14 37.86 -16.60
CA ALA A 288 -8.12 38.30 -17.58
C ALA A 288 -8.81 39.64 -17.21
N ASP A 289 -8.39 40.32 -16.14
CA ASP A 289 -9.02 41.53 -15.58
C ASP A 289 -10.52 41.35 -15.22
N GLU A 290 -10.99 40.11 -15.01
CA GLU A 290 -12.39 39.81 -14.65
C GLU A 290 -12.67 40.12 -13.17
N ILE A 291 -11.64 40.01 -12.32
CA ILE A 291 -11.71 40.37 -10.90
C ILE A 291 -10.46 41.10 -10.46
N SER A 292 -10.60 42.02 -9.49
CA SER A 292 -9.45 42.68 -8.89
C SER A 292 -8.62 41.70 -8.05
N LYS A 293 -7.33 42.00 -7.87
CA LYS A 293 -6.44 41.24 -6.96
C LYS A 293 -7.00 41.17 -5.53
N GLU A 294 -7.63 42.25 -5.08
CA GLU A 294 -8.23 42.38 -3.75
C GLU A 294 -9.49 41.51 -3.61
N ASP A 295 -10.31 41.41 -4.66
CA ASP A 295 -11.52 40.59 -4.65
C ASP A 295 -11.20 39.10 -4.79
N ALA A 296 -10.19 38.75 -5.61
CA ALA A 296 -9.66 37.39 -5.68
C ALA A 296 -9.15 36.91 -4.32
N GLN A 297 -8.48 37.79 -3.56
CA GLN A 297 -8.04 37.50 -2.21
C GLN A 297 -9.20 37.26 -1.24
N LYS A 298 -10.23 38.12 -1.26
CA LYS A 298 -11.42 37.96 -0.42
C LYS A 298 -12.17 36.67 -0.73
N GLU A 299 -12.34 36.37 -2.01
CA GLU A 299 -12.99 35.14 -2.50
C GLU A 299 -12.21 33.91 -2.01
N TYR A 300 -10.89 33.93 -2.16
CA TYR A 300 -10.01 32.88 -1.66
C TYR A 300 -10.10 32.69 -0.14
N LEU A 301 -9.95 33.76 0.64
CA LEU A 301 -10.02 33.71 2.11
C LEU A 301 -11.40 33.22 2.60
N THR A 302 -12.46 33.56 1.88
CA THR A 302 -13.82 33.07 2.16
C THR A 302 -13.92 31.55 1.90
N MET A 303 -13.35 31.07 0.80
CA MET A 303 -13.32 29.65 0.46
C MET A 303 -12.49 28.80 1.42
N VAL A 304 -11.42 29.35 2.01
CA VAL A 304 -10.60 28.66 3.02
C VAL A 304 -11.32 28.59 4.36
N ARG A 305 -12.03 29.67 4.76
CA ARG A 305 -12.79 29.73 6.02
C ARG A 305 -14.00 28.80 6.05
N THR A 306 -14.66 28.52 4.93
CA THR A 306 -15.82 27.60 4.91
C THR A 306 -15.45 26.12 5.03
N LYS A 307 -14.17 25.75 4.84
CA LYS A 307 -13.67 24.38 5.07
C LYS A 307 -13.47 24.04 6.55
N HIS A 308 -13.30 25.04 7.41
CA HIS A 308 -13.19 24.91 8.86
C HIS A 308 -14.06 25.99 9.51
N PRO A 309 -15.34 25.70 9.84
CA PRO A 309 -16.14 26.67 10.57
C PRO A 309 -15.39 27.05 11.86
N PRO A 310 -15.44 28.32 12.30
CA PRO A 310 -14.92 28.66 13.62
C PRO A 310 -15.59 27.74 14.65
N PRO A 311 -14.87 27.28 15.69
CA PRO A 311 -15.53 26.53 16.76
C PRO A 311 -16.71 27.37 17.23
N SER A 312 -17.90 26.79 17.17
CA SER A 312 -19.12 27.46 17.62
C SER A 312 -18.84 27.95 19.03
N VAL A 313 -18.92 29.26 19.25
CA VAL A 313 -19.11 29.79 20.59
C VAL A 313 -20.34 29.06 21.12
N MET A 314 -20.15 28.18 22.10
CA MET A 314 -21.28 27.64 22.85
C MET A 314 -21.97 28.85 23.46
N ASP A 315 -23.13 29.21 22.91
CA ASP A 315 -24.08 30.01 23.65
C ASP A 315 -24.48 29.17 24.86
N ASP A 316 -24.12 29.65 26.05
CA ASP A 316 -24.63 29.15 27.32
C ASP A 316 -26.16 29.29 27.32
N ALA A 317 -26.85 28.15 27.26
CA ALA A 317 -28.26 27.99 27.59
C ALA A 317 -28.48 26.62 28.24
#